data_AF-A0A084A6J8-F1
#
_entry.id   AF-A0A084A6J8-F1
#
_cell.length_a   1.000
_cell.length_b   1.000
_cell.length_c   1.000
_cell.angle_alpha   90.00
_cell.angle_beta   90.00
_cell.angle_gamma   90.00
#
_symmetry.space_group_name_H-M   'P 1'
#
loop_
_entity.id
_entity.type
_entity.pdbx_description
1 polymer ?
#
loop_
_entity_poly.entity_id
_entity_poly.type
_entity_poly.pdbx_seq_one_letter_code
_entity_poly.pdbx_strand_id
1 'polypeptide(L)'
;MVNKNERIKAQVKRVVLAALLPALVGSMLMSILGVFVTGELAIFAKGMLMFPLFAYYAVGLQSIVYSVILEFIINPYIKNHLLAIAASVLFGGLVGGMQFAFFGVILGALTGAIVGAYIRQLYRQATQSTQ
;
A
#
# COMPACT_ATOMS: atom_id res chain seq x y z
N MET A 1 -21.14 9.49 22.46
CA MET A 1 -21.41 9.74 21.02
C MET A 1 -20.15 10.29 20.39
N VAL A 2 -19.45 9.51 19.55
CA VAL A 2 -18.24 9.99 18.85
C VAL A 2 -18.64 11.11 17.90
N ASN A 3 -17.94 12.24 17.98
CA ASN A 3 -18.19 13.42 17.16
C ASN A 3 -18.04 13.05 15.67
N LYS A 4 -19.02 13.40 14.84
CA LYS A 4 -19.01 13.15 13.38
C LYS A 4 -17.71 13.64 12.73
N ASN A 5 -17.14 14.74 13.24
CA ASN A 5 -15.87 15.30 12.77
C ASN A 5 -14.66 14.39 13.05
N GLU A 6 -14.65 13.62 14.13
CA GLU A 6 -13.55 12.70 14.45
C GLU A 6 -13.56 11.47 13.56
N ARG A 7 -14.74 10.94 13.23
CA ARG A 7 -14.88 9.84 12.26
C ARG A 7 -14.36 10.24 10.88
N ILE A 8 -14.70 11.44 10.42
CA ILE A 8 -14.25 11.98 9.12
C ILE A 8 -12.73 12.16 9.14
N LYS A 9 -12.15 12.75 10.19
CA LYS A 9 -10.69 12.91 10.32
C LYS A 9 -9.94 11.57 10.27
N ALA A 10 -10.43 10.55 10.99
CA ALA A 10 -9.83 9.22 10.98
C ALA A 10 -9.92 8.56 9.60
N GLN A 11 -11.04 8.70 8.90
CA GLN A 11 -11.23 8.19 7.54
C GLN A 11 -10.30 8.87 6.54
N VAL A 12 -10.22 10.20 6.55
CA VAL A 12 -9.31 10.97 5.70
C VAL A 12 -7.87 10.54 5.94
N LYS A 13 -7.45 10.39 7.21
CA LYS A 13 -6.11 9.90 7.55
C LYS A 13 -5.83 8.53 6.95
N ARG A 14 -6.78 7.58 7.01
CA ARG A 14 -6.62 6.25 6.41
C ARG A 14 -6.50 6.30 4.90
N VAL A 15 -7.33 7.07 4.22
CA VAL A 15 -7.28 7.21 2.76
C VAL A 15 -5.94 7.80 2.32
N VAL A 16 -5.49 8.87 2.99
CA VAL A 16 -4.19 9.48 2.72
C VAL A 16 -3.05 8.48 2.96
N LEU A 17 -3.08 7.75 4.07
CA LEU A 17 -2.06 6.72 4.35
C LEU A 17 -2.12 5.57 3.33
N ALA A 18 -3.31 5.10 2.96
CA ALA A 18 -3.48 4.03 1.99
C ALA A 18 -3.06 4.46 0.57
N ALA A 19 -3.06 5.76 0.27
CA ALA A 19 -2.53 6.31 -0.98
C ALA A 19 -1.01 6.54 -0.93
N LEU A 20 -0.45 6.89 0.23
CA LEU A 20 1.00 7.15 0.35
C LEU A 20 1.81 5.88 0.61
N LEU A 21 1.29 4.95 1.42
CA LEU A 21 2.01 3.76 1.85
C LEU A 21 2.39 2.81 0.71
N PRO A 22 1.54 2.50 -0.29
CA PRO A 22 1.96 1.66 -1.41
C PRO A 22 3.14 2.27 -2.18
N ALA A 23 3.10 3.59 -2.39
CA ALA A 23 4.21 4.30 -3.05
C ALA A 23 5.48 4.24 -2.22
N LEU A 24 5.42 4.46 -0.91
CA LEU A 24 6.60 4.39 -0.03
C LEU A 24 7.14 2.95 0.09
N VAL A 25 6.28 1.99 0.41
CA VAL A 25 6.64 0.59 0.65
C VAL A 25 7.11 -0.08 -0.64
N GLY A 26 6.36 0.06 -1.74
CA GLY A 26 6.71 -0.54 -3.02
C GLY A 26 8.05 -0.02 -3.53
N SER A 27 8.27 1.29 -3.43
CA SER A 27 9.54 1.88 -3.85
C SER A 27 10.68 1.43 -2.94
N MET A 28 10.50 1.42 -1.60
CA MET A 28 11.51 0.92 -0.67
C MET A 28 11.89 -0.54 -0.96
N LEU A 29 10.91 -1.41 -1.21
CA LEU A 29 11.15 -2.81 -1.57
C LEU A 29 11.91 -2.93 -2.89
N MET A 30 11.56 -2.13 -3.90
CA MET A 30 12.22 -2.13 -5.20
C MET A 30 13.70 -1.70 -5.06
N SER A 31 13.95 -0.69 -4.24
CA SER A 31 15.28 -0.22 -3.88
C SER A 31 16.11 -1.31 -3.22
N ILE A 32 15.58 -1.96 -2.19
CA ILE A 32 16.28 -3.04 -1.46
C ILE A 32 16.61 -4.18 -2.43
N LEU A 33 15.62 -4.66 -3.20
CA LEU A 33 15.81 -5.73 -4.18
C LEU A 33 16.82 -5.34 -5.27
N GLY A 34 16.78 -4.09 -5.75
CA GLY A 34 17.71 -3.58 -6.74
C GLY A 34 19.16 -3.69 -6.27
N VAL A 35 19.46 -3.31 -5.03
CA VAL A 35 20.80 -3.44 -4.43
C VAL A 35 21.24 -4.90 -4.34
N PHE A 36 20.34 -5.78 -3.87
CA PHE A 36 20.64 -7.20 -3.72
C PHE A 36 20.95 -7.88 -5.06
N VAL A 37 20.28 -7.47 -6.15
CA VAL A 37 20.44 -8.09 -7.46
C VAL A 37 21.67 -7.56 -8.21
N THR A 38 21.97 -6.26 -8.14
CA THR A 38 23.05 -5.67 -8.94
C THR A 38 24.37 -5.53 -8.21
N GLY A 39 24.38 -5.51 -6.86
CA GLY A 39 25.59 -5.27 -6.07
C GLY A 39 26.17 -3.85 -6.20
N GLU A 40 25.56 -2.97 -7.00
CA GLU A 40 26.08 -1.65 -7.32
C GLU A 40 25.39 -0.55 -6.50
N LEU A 41 25.96 -0.25 -5.33
CA LEU A 41 25.51 0.84 -4.45
C LEU A 41 25.54 2.23 -5.13
N ALA A 42 26.38 2.43 -6.14
CA ALA A 42 26.52 3.70 -6.86
C ALA A 42 25.35 3.97 -7.83
N ILE A 43 24.85 2.93 -8.52
CA ILE A 43 23.64 3.03 -9.36
C ILE A 43 22.40 3.23 -8.48
N PHE A 44 22.38 2.59 -7.30
CA PHE A 44 21.32 2.77 -6.31
C PHE A 44 21.17 4.23 -5.83
N ALA A 45 22.28 4.90 -5.52
CA ALA A 45 22.27 6.30 -5.09
C ALA A 45 21.74 7.27 -6.17
N LYS A 46 22.07 7.02 -7.45
CA LYS A 46 21.48 7.78 -8.58
C LYS A 46 20.00 7.44 -8.80
N GLY A 47 19.62 6.18 -8.64
CA GLY A 47 18.22 5.74 -8.70
C GLY A 47 17.35 6.38 -7.63
N MET A 48 17.87 6.59 -6.41
CA MET A 48 17.18 7.26 -5.30
C MET A 48 16.79 8.72 -5.56
N LEU A 49 17.48 9.43 -6.47
CA LEU A 49 17.12 10.80 -6.85
C LEU A 49 15.93 10.85 -7.81
N MET A 50 15.81 9.87 -8.71
CA MET A 50 14.68 9.71 -9.63
C MET A 50 13.50 8.96 -8.99
N PHE A 51 13.74 8.33 -7.85
CA PHE A 51 12.82 7.48 -7.11
C PHE A 51 11.51 8.16 -6.70
N PRO A 52 11.46 9.41 -6.19
CA PRO A 52 10.19 10.04 -5.85
C PRO A 52 9.32 10.29 -7.08
N LEU A 53 9.93 10.64 -8.22
CA LEU A 53 9.22 10.87 -9.48
C LEU A 53 8.66 9.56 -10.05
N PHE A 54 9.45 8.48 -10.01
CA PHE A 54 9.02 7.17 -10.48
C PHE A 54 7.98 6.53 -9.56
N ALA A 55 8.16 6.67 -8.24
CA ALA A 55 7.16 6.28 -7.23
C ALA A 55 5.83 7.01 -7.45
N TYR A 56 5.87 8.29 -7.81
CA TYR A 56 4.68 9.08 -8.07
C TYR A 56 4.00 8.68 -9.39
N TYR A 57 4.75 8.52 -10.49
CA TYR A 57 4.18 8.19 -11.81
C TYR A 57 3.75 6.72 -11.94
N ALA A 58 4.56 5.78 -11.44
CA ALA A 58 4.23 4.37 -11.51
C ALA A 58 3.26 3.98 -10.38
N VAL A 59 3.49 4.43 -9.15
CA VAL A 59 2.77 3.92 -7.98
C VAL A 59 1.69 4.89 -7.48
N GLY A 60 1.79 6.20 -7.75
CA GLY A 60 0.90 7.23 -7.16
C GLY A 60 -0.56 7.19 -7.65
N LEU A 61 -0.80 7.01 -8.95
CA LEU A 61 -2.18 6.88 -9.46
C LEU A 61 -2.83 5.57 -8.98
N GLN A 62 -2.03 4.50 -8.96
CA GLN A 62 -2.47 3.17 -8.52
C GLN A 62 -2.72 3.12 -7.02
N SER A 63 -1.92 3.84 -6.23
CA SER A 63 -2.09 3.90 -4.79
C SER A 63 -3.36 4.64 -4.41
N ILE A 64 -3.80 5.63 -5.19
CA ILE A 64 -5.14 6.24 -5.05
C ILE A 64 -6.22 5.19 -5.31
N VAL A 65 -6.16 4.45 -6.41
CA VAL A 65 -7.16 3.41 -6.72
C VAL A 65 -7.17 2.31 -5.65
N TYR A 66 -5.98 1.87 -5.23
CA TYR A 66 -5.80 0.87 -4.19
C TYR A 66 -6.34 1.35 -2.83
N SER A 67 -6.15 2.63 -2.50
CA SER A 67 -6.71 3.24 -1.29
C SER A 67 -8.24 3.23 -1.28
N VAL A 68 -8.87 3.50 -2.43
CA VAL A 68 -10.32 3.47 -2.60
C VAL A 68 -10.84 2.04 -2.45
N ILE A 69 -10.19 1.06 -3.09
CA ILE A 69 -10.56 -0.36 -2.97
C ILE A 69 -10.41 -0.84 -1.52
N LEU A 70 -9.30 -0.51 -0.85
CA LEU A 70 -9.09 -0.91 0.54
C LEU A 70 -10.14 -0.30 1.48
N GLU A 71 -10.40 0.98 1.35
CA GLU A 71 -11.28 1.73 2.27
C GLU A 71 -12.76 1.43 2.04
N PHE A 72 -13.21 1.32 0.78
CA PHE A 72 -14.63 1.21 0.46
C PHE A 72 -15.07 -0.20 0.08
N ILE A 73 -14.17 -1.12 -0.27
CA ILE A 73 -14.51 -2.48 -0.68
C ILE A 73 -13.96 -3.49 0.34
N ILE A 74 -12.66 -3.53 0.57
CA ILE A 74 -12.07 -4.61 1.40
C ILE A 74 -12.45 -4.43 2.87
N ASN A 75 -12.25 -3.24 3.43
CA ASN A 75 -12.46 -3.03 4.87
C ASN A 75 -13.91 -3.19 5.35
N PRO A 76 -14.93 -2.62 4.69
CA PRO A 76 -16.31 -2.70 5.17
C PRO A 76 -16.97 -4.06 4.87
N TYR A 77 -16.64 -4.71 3.75
CA TYR A 77 -17.30 -5.96 3.35
C TYR A 77 -16.62 -7.21 3.91
N ILE A 78 -15.30 -7.18 4.15
CA ILE A 78 -14.56 -8.35 4.65
C ILE A 78 -14.34 -8.20 6.15
N LYS A 79 -15.05 -9.00 6.96
CA LYS A 79 -14.90 -8.99 8.44
C LYS A 79 -13.66 -9.77 8.91
N ASN A 80 -13.31 -10.85 8.21
CA ASN A 80 -12.15 -11.68 8.55
C ASN A 80 -10.83 -10.96 8.24
N HIS A 81 -9.96 -10.84 9.24
CA HIS A 81 -8.67 -10.15 9.13
C HIS A 81 -7.73 -10.79 8.10
N LEU A 82 -7.58 -12.13 8.13
CA LEU A 82 -6.70 -12.84 7.22
C LEU A 82 -7.20 -12.75 5.78
N LEU A 83 -8.52 -12.79 5.58
CA LEU A 83 -9.12 -12.68 4.25
C LEU A 83 -8.95 -11.27 3.67
N ALA A 84 -9.05 -10.22 4.49
CA ALA A 84 -8.77 -8.85 4.06
C ALA A 84 -7.30 -8.66 3.63
N ILE A 85 -6.36 -9.27 4.37
CA ILE A 85 -4.94 -9.26 4.00
C ILE A 85 -4.72 -10.06 2.72
N ALA A 86 -5.28 -11.27 2.60
CA ALA A 86 -5.16 -12.08 1.39
C ALA A 86 -5.70 -11.37 0.15
N ALA A 87 -6.85 -10.69 0.26
CA ALA A 87 -7.39 -9.86 -0.81
C ALA A 87 -6.42 -8.72 -1.19
N SER A 88 -5.83 -8.06 -0.19
CA SER A 88 -4.82 -7.01 -0.39
C SER A 88 -3.57 -7.53 -1.10
N VAL A 89 -3.10 -8.74 -0.73
CA VAL A 89 -1.96 -9.42 -1.39
C VAL A 89 -2.27 -9.72 -2.85
N LEU A 90 -3.46 -10.28 -3.13
CA LEU A 90 -3.89 -10.61 -4.49
C LEU A 90 -4.00 -9.35 -5.35
N PHE A 91 -4.65 -8.29 -4.83
CA PHE A 91 -4.77 -7.02 -5.55
C PHE A 91 -3.41 -6.38 -5.78
N GLY A 92 -2.54 -6.35 -4.76
CA GLY A 92 -1.19 -5.84 -4.88
C GLY A 92 -0.39 -6.60 -5.94
N GLY A 93 -0.46 -7.94 -5.93
CA GLY A 93 0.22 -8.79 -6.90
C GLY A 93 -0.29 -8.61 -8.34
N LEU A 94 -1.61 -8.47 -8.52
CA LEU A 94 -2.20 -8.18 -9.84
C LEU A 94 -1.73 -6.83 -10.39
N VAL A 95 -1.81 -5.78 -9.56
CA VAL A 95 -1.40 -4.43 -9.94
C VAL A 95 0.09 -4.37 -10.26
N GLY A 96 0.93 -4.99 -9.42
CA GLY A 96 2.36 -5.07 -9.66
C GLY A 96 2.69 -5.89 -10.91
N GLY A 97 1.98 -6.99 -11.14
CA GLY A 97 2.13 -7.84 -12.33
C GLY A 97 1.87 -7.11 -13.64
N MET A 98 0.90 -6.19 -13.66
CA MET A 98 0.61 -5.36 -14.83
C MET A 98 1.74 -4.37 -15.16
N GLN A 99 2.58 -3.98 -14.20
CA GLN A 99 3.65 -3.00 -14.40
C GLN A 99 5.00 -3.61 -14.74
N PHE A 100 5.40 -4.63 -13.98
CA PHE A 100 6.75 -5.18 -14.06
C PHE A 100 6.74 -6.70 -14.27
N ALA A 101 5.67 -7.23 -14.87
CA ALA A 101 5.46 -8.64 -15.14
C ALA A 101 5.71 -9.50 -13.88
N PHE A 102 6.43 -10.62 -13.99
CA PHE A 102 6.64 -11.55 -12.89
C PHE A 102 7.30 -10.91 -11.65
N PHE A 103 8.30 -10.04 -11.86
CA PHE A 103 8.96 -9.34 -10.76
C PHE A 103 8.00 -8.38 -10.05
N GLY A 104 7.14 -7.72 -10.82
CA GLY A 104 6.07 -6.88 -10.31
C GLY A 104 5.04 -7.62 -9.48
N VAL A 105 4.70 -8.87 -9.81
CA VAL A 105 3.77 -9.69 -9.01
C VAL A 105 4.29 -9.87 -7.59
N ILE A 106 5.56 -10.25 -7.43
CA ILE A 106 6.17 -10.50 -6.12
C ILE A 106 6.23 -9.18 -5.32
N LEU A 107 6.74 -8.11 -5.95
CA LEU A 107 6.86 -6.80 -5.31
C LEU A 107 5.50 -6.23 -4.90
N GLY A 108 4.51 -6.36 -5.79
CA GLY A 108 3.14 -5.93 -5.57
C GLY A 108 2.45 -6.72 -4.47
N ALA A 109 2.63 -8.05 -4.44
CA ALA A 109 2.08 -8.92 -3.40
C ALA A 109 2.62 -8.57 -2.01
N LEU A 110 3.93 -8.33 -1.89
CA LEU A 110 4.58 -7.91 -0.64
C LEU A 110 4.08 -6.52 -0.20
N THR A 111 4.02 -5.56 -1.12
CA THR A 111 3.43 -4.24 -0.86
C THR A 111 1.98 -4.37 -0.37
N GLY A 112 1.18 -5.19 -1.05
CA GLY A 112 -0.21 -5.45 -0.69
C GLY A 112 -0.36 -6.07 0.70
N ALA A 113 0.52 -7.00 1.07
CA ALA A 113 0.57 -7.61 2.40
C ALA A 113 0.81 -6.55 3.49
N ILE A 114 1.87 -5.76 3.32
CA ILE A 114 2.32 -4.77 4.32
C ILE A 114 1.27 -3.67 4.48
N VAL A 115 0.84 -3.06 3.37
CA VAL A 115 -0.13 -1.97 3.40
C VAL A 115 -1.49 -2.47 3.86
N GLY A 116 -1.94 -3.62 3.35
CA GLY A 116 -3.22 -4.23 3.72
C GLY A 116 -3.29 -4.54 5.21
N ALA A 117 -2.25 -5.15 5.77
CA ALA A 117 -2.17 -5.43 7.21
C ALA A 117 -2.21 -4.15 8.05
N TYR A 118 -1.41 -3.15 7.67
CA TYR A 118 -1.31 -1.87 8.40
C TYR A 118 -2.62 -1.08 8.38
N ILE A 119 -3.22 -0.89 7.20
CA ILE A 119 -4.50 -0.17 7.05
C ILE A 119 -5.63 -0.93 7.76
N ARG A 120 -5.64 -2.27 7.70
CA ARG A 120 -6.63 -3.08 8.40
C ARG A 120 -6.53 -2.94 9.92
N GLN A 121 -5.31 -2.85 10.45
CA GLN A 121 -5.09 -2.60 11.87
C GLN A 121 -5.65 -1.23 12.28
N LEU A 122 -5.36 -0.19 11.50
CA LEU A 122 -5.91 1.16 11.73
C LEU A 122 -7.44 1.20 11.65
N TYR A 123 -8.02 0.45 10.71
CA TYR A 123 -9.48 0.34 10.59
C TYR A 123 -10.10 -0.27 11.86
N ARG A 124 -9.55 -1.38 12.36
CA ARG A 124 -10.05 -2.05 13.57
C ARG A 124 -9.92 -1.18 14.83
N GLN A 125 -8.81 -0.46 14.99
CA GLN A 125 -8.62 0.46 16.11
C GLN A 125 -9.69 1.56 16.12
N ALA A 126 -10.01 2.12 14.95
CA ALA A 126 -11.06 3.13 14.83
C ALA A 126 -12.48 2.56 15.06
N THR A 127 -12.73 1.30 14.66
CA THR A 127 -14.02 0.65 14.95
C THR A 127 -14.17 0.33 16.44
N GLN A 128 -13.10 -0.13 17.10
CA GLN A 128 -13.10 -0.46 18.53
C GLN A 128 -13.20 0.78 19.43
N SER A 129 -12.63 1.92 19.04
CA SER A 129 -12.81 3.19 19.77
C SER A 129 -14.22 3.79 19.63
N THR A 130 -15.10 3.14 18.86
CA THR A 130 -16.47 3.60 18.59
C THR A 130 -17.53 2.77 19.34
N GLN A 131 -17.14 1.64 19.93
CA GLN A 131 -17.97 0.85 20.86
C GLN A 131 -17.71 1.29 22.29
#